data_AF-A0A022RZ87-F1
#
_entry.id   AF-A0A022RZ87-F1
#
_cell.length_a   1.000
_cell.length_b   1.000
_cell.length_c   1.000
_cell.angle_alpha   90.00
_cell.angle_beta   90.00
_cell.angle_gamma   90.00
#
_symmetry.space_group_name_H-M   'P 1'
#
loop_
_entity.id
_entity.type
_entity.pdbx_description
1 polymer ?
#
loop_
_entity_poly.entity_id
_entity_poly.type
_entity_poly.pdbx_seq_one_letter_code
_entity_poly.pdbx_strand_id
1 'polypeptide(L)'
;NFPQGTISDMVNDVSQGIAFICNNIIEFGGDPNKIYLMGQSAGAHVSACALLQQAVKESRGESISWSMSQINAYFGLSGGYNLLKLVDHFHGRGLYRSIFLSIMEGEKGMEQFSPEIIVQNPGISSAVSLLPRIILFHGTSDYSIPSHASKIFVNTLRKVGAQADLILYDGKTHTDLFLQDPLRGGKDELFDYLIGFIHANDKEALAKDAMAPPRRRFVPEILLRLAGKVSPF
;
A
#
# COMPACT_ATOMS: atom_id res chain seq x y z
N ASN A 1 -0.20 -18.26 0.07
CA ASN A 1 -1.47 -17.63 0.53
C ASN A 1 -2.28 -18.59 1.38
N PHE A 2 -3.14 -18.05 2.25
CA PHE A 2 -3.99 -18.82 3.15
C PHE A 2 -4.96 -19.74 2.38
N PRO A 3 -5.19 -20.99 2.83
CA PRO A 3 -4.70 -21.60 4.06
C PRO A 3 -3.30 -22.22 4.00
N GLN A 4 -2.63 -22.24 2.83
CA GLN A 4 -1.30 -22.85 2.69
C GLN A 4 -0.17 -22.05 3.35
N GLY A 5 -0.38 -20.76 3.62
CA GLY A 5 0.52 -19.91 4.38
C GLY A 5 -0.21 -18.80 5.12
N THR A 6 0.38 -18.27 6.17
CA THR A 6 -0.19 -17.24 7.05
C THR A 6 0.45 -15.87 6.79
N ILE A 7 0.10 -14.88 7.59
CA ILE A 7 0.61 -13.50 7.42
C ILE A 7 2.14 -13.42 7.43
N SER A 8 2.84 -14.22 8.26
CA SER A 8 4.31 -14.23 8.25
C SER A 8 4.88 -14.70 6.91
N ASP A 9 4.31 -15.76 6.33
CA ASP A 9 4.68 -16.25 4.99
C ASP A 9 4.43 -15.17 3.93
N MET A 10 3.26 -14.52 3.96
CA MET A 10 2.91 -13.47 3.00
C MET A 10 3.86 -12.27 3.07
N VAL A 11 4.22 -11.82 4.28
CA VAL A 11 5.18 -10.72 4.47
C VAL A 11 6.58 -11.13 4.01
N ASN A 12 6.99 -12.37 4.28
CA ASN A 12 8.26 -12.91 3.82
C ASN A 12 8.31 -13.04 2.29
N ASP A 13 7.24 -13.51 1.65
CA ASP A 13 7.11 -13.60 0.19
C ASP A 13 7.22 -12.21 -0.47
N VAL A 14 6.54 -11.20 0.09
CA VAL A 14 6.65 -9.81 -0.39
C VAL A 14 8.07 -9.29 -0.25
N SER A 15 8.73 -9.53 0.90
CA SER A 15 10.13 -9.11 1.09
C SER A 15 11.07 -9.80 0.10
N GLN A 16 10.87 -11.09 -0.19
CA GLN A 16 11.64 -11.81 -1.21
C GLN A 16 11.38 -11.28 -2.62
N GLY A 17 10.13 -10.93 -2.95
CA GLY A 17 9.78 -10.31 -4.22
C GLY A 17 10.46 -8.95 -4.41
N ILE A 18 10.49 -8.12 -3.37
CA ILE A 18 11.23 -6.85 -3.36
C ILE A 18 12.72 -7.12 -3.57
N ALA A 19 13.31 -8.06 -2.83
CA ALA A 19 14.71 -8.43 -2.98
C ALA A 19 15.04 -8.87 -4.40
N PHE A 20 14.18 -9.69 -5.02
CA PHE A 20 14.36 -10.13 -6.39
C PHE A 20 14.40 -8.94 -7.37
N ILE A 21 13.47 -8.00 -7.27
CA ILE A 21 13.49 -6.80 -8.11
C ILE A 21 14.75 -5.98 -7.85
N CYS A 22 15.03 -5.63 -6.59
CA CYS A 22 16.21 -4.85 -6.21
C CYS A 22 17.53 -5.43 -6.74
N ASN A 23 17.64 -6.76 -6.82
CA ASN A 23 18.87 -7.45 -7.23
C ASN A 23 18.94 -7.77 -8.74
N ASN A 24 17.81 -7.84 -9.45
CA ASN A 24 17.77 -8.34 -10.83
C ASN A 24 17.16 -7.34 -11.83
N ILE A 25 16.65 -6.18 -11.40
CA ILE A 25 15.89 -5.27 -12.27
C ILE A 25 16.66 -4.81 -13.53
N ILE A 26 18.00 -4.71 -13.45
CA ILE A 26 18.87 -4.35 -14.57
C ILE A 26 18.75 -5.37 -15.71
N GLU A 27 18.65 -6.66 -15.39
CA GLU A 27 18.55 -7.74 -16.39
C GLU A 27 17.23 -7.68 -17.17
N PHE A 28 16.20 -7.05 -16.58
CA PHE A 28 14.90 -6.81 -17.21
C PHE A 28 14.79 -5.41 -17.87
N GLY A 29 15.90 -4.67 -17.94
CA GLY A 29 15.96 -3.34 -18.54
C GLY A 29 15.37 -2.21 -17.68
N GLY A 30 15.12 -2.47 -16.39
CA GLY A 30 14.68 -1.42 -15.46
C GLY A 30 15.86 -0.68 -14.81
N ASP A 31 15.56 0.50 -14.25
CA ASP A 31 16.54 1.36 -13.59
C ASP A 31 16.59 1.07 -12.09
N PRO A 32 17.74 0.60 -11.54
CA PRO A 32 17.86 0.28 -10.12
C PRO A 32 17.76 1.50 -9.20
N ASN A 33 17.81 2.72 -9.73
CA ASN A 33 17.65 3.97 -8.97
C ASN A 33 16.21 4.51 -8.98
N LYS A 34 15.28 3.83 -9.66
CA LYS A 34 13.88 4.23 -9.82
C LYS A 34 12.94 3.08 -9.42
N ILE A 35 13.08 2.58 -8.19
CA ILE A 35 12.24 1.49 -7.66
C ILE A 35 11.19 2.07 -6.71
N TYR A 36 9.92 1.81 -7.02
CA TYR A 36 8.78 2.26 -6.23
C TYR A 36 7.93 1.05 -5.85
N LEU A 37 7.46 1.00 -4.60
CA LEU A 37 6.58 -0.07 -4.15
C LEU A 37 5.14 0.45 -4.08
N MET A 38 4.19 -0.32 -4.59
CA MET A 38 2.77 -0.02 -4.44
C MET A 38 2.01 -1.27 -3.99
N GLY A 39 1.10 -1.09 -3.03
CA GLY A 39 0.18 -2.14 -2.58
C GLY A 39 -1.24 -1.62 -2.49
N GLN A 40 -2.22 -2.52 -2.65
CA GLN A 40 -3.65 -2.21 -2.52
C GLN A 40 -4.30 -3.13 -1.49
N SER A 41 -5.15 -2.59 -0.61
CA SER A 41 -5.87 -3.35 0.44
C SER A 41 -4.96 -4.24 1.28
N ALA A 42 -5.18 -5.56 1.29
CA ALA A 42 -4.29 -6.52 1.93
C ALA A 42 -2.84 -6.42 1.41
N GLY A 43 -2.65 -6.14 0.12
CA GLY A 43 -1.36 -5.86 -0.50
C GLY A 43 -0.67 -4.62 0.09
N ALA A 44 -1.43 -3.56 0.40
CA ALA A 44 -0.90 -2.38 1.07
C ALA A 44 -0.50 -2.67 2.53
N HIS A 45 -1.27 -3.52 3.21
CA HIS A 45 -0.95 -3.98 4.55
C HIS A 45 0.35 -4.80 4.59
N VAL A 46 0.45 -5.87 3.78
CA VAL A 46 1.63 -6.74 3.77
C VAL A 46 2.89 -6.00 3.30
N SER A 47 2.75 -5.08 2.34
CA SER A 47 3.87 -4.22 1.90
C SER A 47 4.37 -3.31 3.01
N ALA A 48 3.45 -2.69 3.77
CA ALA A 48 3.83 -1.86 4.92
C ALA A 48 4.51 -2.69 6.02
N CYS A 49 4.03 -3.91 6.29
CA CYS A 49 4.70 -4.85 7.20
C CYS A 49 6.10 -5.21 6.71
N ALA A 50 6.26 -5.56 5.42
CA ALA A 50 7.56 -5.92 4.84
C ALA A 50 8.58 -4.77 4.94
N LEU A 51 8.17 -3.54 4.60
CA LEU A 51 9.01 -2.35 4.73
C LEU A 51 9.43 -2.09 6.18
N LEU A 52 8.49 -2.17 7.15
CA LEU A 52 8.82 -1.97 8.55
C LEU A 52 9.76 -3.04 9.10
N GLN A 53 9.50 -4.32 8.78
CA GLN A 53 10.38 -5.41 9.21
C GLN A 53 11.78 -5.27 8.60
N GLN A 54 11.86 -4.88 7.32
CA GLN A 54 13.14 -4.65 6.66
C GLN A 54 13.90 -3.49 7.29
N ALA A 55 13.24 -2.35 7.52
CA ALA A 55 13.85 -1.20 8.18
C ALA A 55 14.36 -1.55 9.59
N VAL A 56 13.62 -2.38 10.34
CA VAL A 56 14.05 -2.86 11.66
C VAL A 56 15.31 -3.72 11.55
N LYS A 57 15.33 -4.70 10.64
CA LYS A 57 16.52 -5.55 10.38
C LYS A 57 17.74 -4.73 10.02
N GLU A 58 17.58 -3.81 9.06
CA GLU A 58 18.66 -2.93 8.58
C GLU A 58 19.17 -2.02 9.70
N SER A 59 18.27 -1.43 10.50
CA SER A 59 18.66 -0.55 11.62
C SER A 59 19.45 -1.25 12.74
N ARG A 60 19.37 -2.59 12.82
CA ARG A 60 20.08 -3.42 13.79
C ARG A 60 21.40 -3.98 13.25
N GLY A 61 21.73 -3.71 11.98
CA GLY A 61 22.89 -4.29 11.32
C GLY A 61 22.76 -5.80 11.09
N GLU A 62 21.53 -6.32 11.02
CA GLU A 62 21.30 -7.72 10.64
C GLU A 62 21.63 -7.94 9.16
N SER A 63 21.83 -9.19 8.75
CA SER A 63 22.05 -9.52 7.34
C SER A 63 20.79 -9.22 6.52
N ILE A 64 20.95 -8.45 5.44
CA ILE A 64 19.85 -8.01 4.56
C ILE A 64 20.09 -8.45 3.12
N SER A 65 19.00 -8.78 2.41
CA SER A 65 19.01 -9.13 0.99
C SER A 65 18.67 -7.97 0.04
N TRP A 66 18.20 -6.86 0.60
CA TRP A 66 17.93 -5.57 -0.06
C TRP A 66 17.93 -4.45 0.98
N SER A 67 18.16 -3.21 0.57
CA SER A 67 18.18 -2.03 1.46
C SER A 67 16.96 -1.14 1.24
N MET A 68 16.48 -0.53 2.31
CA MET A 68 15.42 0.49 2.27
C MET A 68 15.79 1.66 1.36
N SER A 69 17.09 1.99 1.24
CA SER A 69 17.59 3.05 0.37
C SER A 69 17.33 2.82 -1.12
N GLN A 70 17.06 1.57 -1.52
CA GLN A 70 16.72 1.23 -2.91
C GLN A 70 15.28 1.61 -3.27
N ILE A 71 14.40 1.80 -2.28
CA ILE A 71 12.98 2.11 -2.51
C ILE A 71 12.78 3.63 -2.42
N ASN A 72 12.44 4.27 -3.54
CA ASN A 72 12.28 5.72 -3.60
C ASN A 72 11.02 6.22 -2.87
N ALA A 73 9.92 5.48 -2.98
CA ALA A 73 8.67 5.76 -2.25
C ALA A 73 7.80 4.50 -2.14
N TYR A 74 6.91 4.52 -1.15
CA TYR A 74 5.86 3.52 -0.99
C TYR A 74 4.47 4.15 -1.17
N PHE A 75 3.65 3.53 -2.03
CA PHE A 75 2.27 3.92 -2.33
C PHE A 75 1.29 2.90 -1.74
N GLY A 76 0.58 3.26 -0.68
CA GLY A 76 -0.43 2.39 -0.05
C GLY A 76 -1.85 2.79 -0.40
N LEU A 77 -2.56 1.98 -1.18
CA LEU A 77 -3.94 2.25 -1.60
C LEU A 77 -4.95 1.46 -0.75
N SER A 78 -5.84 2.15 -0.06
CA SER A 78 -6.94 1.56 0.72
C SER A 78 -6.51 0.44 1.69
N GLY A 79 -5.35 0.58 2.34
CA GLY A 79 -4.79 -0.43 3.25
C GLY A 79 -5.34 -0.39 4.68
N GLY A 80 -5.25 -1.54 5.38
CA GLY A 80 -5.55 -1.68 6.80
C GLY A 80 -4.27 -1.75 7.64
N TYR A 81 -4.07 -0.83 8.58
CA TYR A 81 -2.78 -0.65 9.26
C TYR A 81 -2.80 -0.94 10.77
N ASN A 82 -3.99 -1.09 11.36
CA ASN A 82 -4.18 -1.52 12.73
C ASN A 82 -5.26 -2.59 12.78
N LEU A 83 -4.83 -3.85 12.84
CA LEU A 83 -5.70 -5.01 12.70
C LEU A 83 -6.59 -5.21 13.93
N LEU A 84 -6.12 -4.83 15.12
CA LEU A 84 -6.91 -4.86 16.35
C LEU A 84 -8.14 -3.95 16.26
N LYS A 85 -8.00 -2.78 15.61
CA LYS A 85 -9.11 -1.84 15.40
C LYS A 85 -10.03 -2.23 14.24
N LEU A 86 -9.56 -3.09 13.34
CA LEU A 86 -10.28 -3.45 12.11
C LEU A 86 -10.96 -4.82 12.17
N VAL A 87 -10.54 -5.73 13.06
CA VAL A 87 -11.05 -7.10 13.09
C VAL A 87 -12.58 -7.18 13.24
N ASP A 88 -13.17 -6.37 14.11
CA ASP A 88 -14.63 -6.38 14.29
C ASP A 88 -15.37 -5.75 13.10
N HIS A 89 -14.75 -4.73 12.48
CA HIS A 89 -15.27 -4.12 11.25
C HIS A 89 -15.30 -5.12 10.10
N PHE A 90 -14.24 -5.93 9.96
CA PHE A 90 -14.14 -7.02 8.99
C PHE A 90 -15.13 -8.14 9.27
N HIS A 91 -15.30 -8.51 10.54
CA HIS A 91 -16.28 -9.50 10.96
C HIS A 91 -17.69 -9.12 10.53
N GLY A 92 -18.09 -7.86 10.77
CA GLY A 92 -19.38 -7.32 10.35
C GLY A 92 -19.61 -7.25 8.83
N ARG A 93 -18.58 -7.54 8.02
CA ARG A 93 -18.59 -7.47 6.55
C ARG A 93 -18.29 -8.81 5.87
N GLY A 94 -18.30 -9.90 6.62
CA GLY A 94 -18.19 -11.26 6.09
C GLY A 94 -16.79 -11.87 6.16
N LEU A 95 -15.77 -11.12 6.61
CA LEU A 95 -14.47 -11.70 6.95
C LEU A 95 -14.46 -12.06 8.43
N TYR A 96 -14.93 -13.28 8.74
CA TYR A 96 -15.14 -13.71 10.12
C TYR A 96 -13.88 -13.63 10.99
N ARG A 97 -14.05 -13.20 12.26
CA ARG A 97 -12.96 -13.04 13.23
C ARG A 97 -12.11 -14.30 13.37
N SER A 98 -12.71 -15.48 13.40
CA SER A 98 -11.98 -16.76 13.49
C SER A 98 -11.05 -16.97 12.30
N ILE A 99 -11.52 -16.75 11.07
CA ILE A 99 -10.71 -16.86 9.86
C ILE A 99 -9.61 -15.80 9.88
N PHE A 100 -9.96 -14.55 10.20
CA PHE A 100 -8.99 -13.46 10.24
C PHE A 100 -7.87 -13.72 11.26
N LEU A 101 -8.21 -14.22 12.45
CA LEU A 101 -7.23 -14.68 13.44
C LEU A 101 -6.37 -15.83 12.92
N SER A 102 -6.93 -16.79 12.19
CA SER A 102 -6.14 -17.87 11.58
C SER A 102 -5.15 -17.36 10.54
N ILE A 103 -5.54 -16.38 9.70
CA ILE A 103 -4.62 -15.75 8.75
C ILE A 103 -3.53 -14.98 9.50
N MET A 104 -3.90 -14.27 10.57
CA MET A 104 -3.02 -13.39 11.35
C MET A 104 -2.23 -14.10 12.45
N GLU A 105 -2.22 -15.44 12.53
CA GLU A 105 -1.48 -16.19 13.57
C GLU A 105 -1.94 -15.86 15.01
N GLY A 106 -3.22 -15.57 15.17
CA GLY A 106 -3.86 -15.25 16.44
C GLY A 106 -3.70 -13.79 16.86
N GLU A 107 -4.04 -13.49 18.11
CA GLU A 107 -4.08 -12.10 18.61
C GLU A 107 -2.69 -11.46 18.67
N LYS A 108 -1.67 -12.24 19.06
CA LYS A 108 -0.27 -11.76 19.04
C LYS A 108 0.18 -11.38 17.64
N GLY A 109 -0.19 -12.15 16.62
CA GLY A 109 0.15 -11.81 15.25
C GLY A 109 -0.62 -10.58 14.76
N MET A 110 -1.88 -10.36 15.17
CA MET A 110 -2.56 -9.09 14.88
C MET A 110 -1.79 -7.87 15.40
N GLU A 111 -1.17 -7.95 16.57
CA GLU A 111 -0.28 -6.90 17.09
C GLU A 111 1.01 -6.77 16.27
N GLN A 112 1.69 -7.90 16.04
CA GLN A 112 2.99 -7.96 15.34
C GLN A 112 2.91 -7.62 13.85
N PHE A 113 1.72 -7.71 13.25
CA PHE A 113 1.44 -7.35 11.88
C PHE A 113 0.49 -6.15 11.80
N SER A 114 0.51 -5.26 12.79
CA SER A 114 -0.15 -3.94 12.70
C SER A 114 0.89 -2.83 12.54
N PRO A 115 1.19 -2.36 11.31
CA PRO A 115 2.14 -1.28 11.05
C PRO A 115 1.96 -0.05 11.95
N GLU A 116 0.71 0.35 12.22
CA GLU A 116 0.38 1.46 13.11
C GLU A 116 0.88 1.23 14.54
N ILE A 117 0.78 0.00 15.05
CA ILE A 117 1.23 -0.35 16.41
C ILE A 117 2.76 -0.43 16.44
N ILE A 118 3.35 -1.14 15.48
CA ILE A 118 4.79 -1.40 15.41
C ILE A 118 5.58 -0.10 15.37
N VAL A 119 5.18 0.84 14.51
CA VAL A 119 5.93 2.09 14.29
C VAL A 119 5.98 3.01 15.52
N GLN A 120 5.09 2.79 16.49
CA GLN A 120 5.08 3.52 17.77
C GLN A 120 6.04 2.96 18.81
N ASN A 121 6.65 1.79 18.57
CA ASN A 121 7.59 1.19 19.51
C ASN A 121 8.88 2.03 19.58
N PRO A 122 9.24 2.62 20.74
CA PRO A 122 10.45 3.44 20.87
C PRO A 122 11.74 2.70 20.48
N GLY A 123 11.75 1.37 20.65
CA GLY A 123 12.87 0.50 20.31
C GLY A 123 13.15 0.35 18.81
N ILE A 124 12.32 0.93 17.93
CA ILE A 124 12.55 0.94 16.47
C ILE A 124 12.67 2.34 15.89
N SER A 125 12.92 3.36 16.72
CA SER A 125 13.08 4.75 16.27
C SER A 125 14.15 4.92 15.18
N SER A 126 15.25 4.18 15.24
CA SER A 126 16.27 4.16 14.17
C SER A 126 15.71 3.63 12.84
N ALA A 127 14.86 2.60 12.88
CA ALA A 127 14.22 2.05 11.68
C ALA A 127 13.29 3.05 11.00
N VAL A 128 12.60 3.90 11.77
CA VAL A 128 11.70 4.93 11.23
C VAL A 128 12.45 5.88 10.29
N SER A 129 13.70 6.22 10.60
CA SER A 129 14.52 7.10 9.76
C SER A 129 14.94 6.48 8.43
N LEU A 130 14.86 5.15 8.31
CA LEU A 130 15.18 4.41 7.08
C LEU A 130 13.97 4.25 6.16
N LEU A 131 12.75 4.48 6.66
CA LEU A 131 11.54 4.31 5.85
C LEU A 131 11.54 5.30 4.67
N PRO A 132 11.15 4.85 3.46
CA PRO A 132 10.97 5.74 2.34
C PRO A 132 9.78 6.67 2.60
N ARG A 133 9.58 7.67 1.76
CA ARG A 133 8.37 8.46 1.81
C ARG A 133 7.14 7.57 1.58
N ILE A 134 6.21 7.58 2.52
CA ILE A 134 4.97 6.79 2.48
C ILE A 134 3.84 7.69 2.03
N ILE A 135 3.17 7.34 0.92
CA ILE A 135 2.04 8.10 0.40
C ILE A 135 0.83 7.18 0.37
N LEU A 136 -0.19 7.52 1.16
CA LEU A 136 -1.41 6.75 1.24
C LEU A 136 -2.51 7.38 0.40
N PHE A 137 -3.30 6.54 -0.25
CA PHE A 137 -4.45 6.91 -1.04
C PHE A 137 -5.69 6.20 -0.51
N HIS A 138 -6.81 6.90 -0.34
CA HIS A 138 -8.02 6.27 0.19
C HIS A 138 -9.29 6.97 -0.27
N GLY A 139 -10.30 6.20 -0.67
CA GLY A 139 -11.64 6.73 -0.93
C GLY A 139 -12.40 7.07 0.36
N THR A 140 -13.10 8.21 0.42
CA THR A 140 -13.83 8.60 1.64
C THR A 140 -15.08 7.75 1.89
N SER A 141 -15.59 7.09 0.84
CA SER A 141 -16.76 6.20 0.88
C SER A 141 -16.39 4.72 0.83
N ASP A 142 -15.12 4.39 1.12
CA ASP A 142 -14.65 3.01 1.25
C ASP A 142 -15.42 2.27 2.34
N TYR A 143 -16.20 1.27 1.93
CA TYR A 143 -17.02 0.48 2.85
C TYR A 143 -16.21 -0.67 3.45
N SER A 144 -15.20 -1.16 2.73
CA SER A 144 -14.39 -2.32 3.12
C SER A 144 -13.43 -1.97 4.25
N ILE A 145 -12.67 -0.90 4.10
CA ILE A 145 -11.74 -0.37 5.12
C ILE A 145 -12.05 1.12 5.30
N PRO A 146 -12.40 1.59 6.51
CA PRO A 146 -12.68 3.01 6.69
C PRO A 146 -11.42 3.84 6.43
N SER A 147 -11.54 4.90 5.61
CA SER A 147 -10.44 5.84 5.35
C SER A 147 -9.82 6.46 6.61
N HIS A 148 -10.55 6.42 7.73
CA HIS A 148 -10.02 6.79 9.05
C HIS A 148 -8.79 5.97 9.46
N ALA A 149 -8.67 4.71 9.05
CA ALA A 149 -7.49 3.88 9.29
C ALA A 149 -6.23 4.49 8.65
N SER A 150 -6.34 5.01 7.42
CA SER A 150 -5.22 5.71 6.77
C SER A 150 -4.92 7.07 7.39
N LYS A 151 -5.96 7.81 7.82
CA LYS A 151 -5.79 9.08 8.57
C LYS A 151 -5.00 8.87 9.86
N ILE A 152 -5.37 7.87 10.66
CA ILE A 152 -4.64 7.54 11.89
C ILE A 152 -3.21 7.15 11.55
N PHE A 153 -3.01 6.22 10.61
CA PHE A 153 -1.68 5.71 10.32
C PHE A 153 -0.71 6.79 9.84
N VAL A 154 -1.12 7.69 8.94
CA VAL A 154 -0.27 8.83 8.51
C VAL A 154 0.03 9.78 9.66
N ASN A 155 -0.94 10.07 10.52
CA ASN A 155 -0.69 10.89 11.72
C ASN A 155 0.30 10.21 12.67
N THR A 156 0.19 8.89 12.84
CA THR A 156 1.12 8.10 13.65
C THR A 156 2.53 8.12 13.06
N LEU A 157 2.67 7.88 11.75
CA LEU A 157 3.94 7.96 11.03
C LEU A 157 4.61 9.33 11.19
N ARG A 158 3.85 10.42 10.99
CA ARG A 158 4.36 11.79 11.16
C ARG A 158 4.81 12.06 12.60
N LYS A 159 4.05 11.59 13.60
CA LYS A 159 4.39 11.77 15.03
C LYS A 159 5.72 11.12 15.41
N VAL A 160 6.05 10.00 14.78
CA VAL A 160 7.32 9.28 15.04
C VAL A 160 8.46 9.73 14.12
N GLY A 161 8.22 10.73 13.25
CA GLY A 161 9.24 11.36 12.41
C GLY A 161 9.37 10.80 10.99
N ALA A 162 8.50 9.87 10.57
CA ALA A 162 8.49 9.39 9.18
C ALA A 162 7.89 10.42 8.22
N GLN A 163 8.36 10.41 6.98
CA GLN A 163 7.76 11.19 5.90
C GLN A 163 6.52 10.45 5.38
N ALA A 164 5.34 10.98 5.69
CA ALA A 164 4.08 10.37 5.28
C ALA A 164 3.06 11.39 4.77
N ASP A 165 2.32 11.02 3.74
CA ASP A 165 1.24 11.81 3.14
C ASP A 165 -0.03 11.00 2.96
N LEU A 166 -1.17 11.69 2.94
CA LEU A 166 -2.49 11.10 2.71
C LEU A 166 -3.25 11.91 1.68
N ILE A 167 -3.73 11.23 0.64
CA ILE A 167 -4.63 11.78 -0.37
C ILE A 167 -5.97 11.05 -0.25
N LEU A 168 -7.01 11.82 0.02
CA LEU A 168 -8.37 11.33 0.14
C LEU A 168 -9.15 11.67 -1.12
N TYR A 169 -9.81 10.68 -1.70
CA TYR A 169 -10.67 10.88 -2.86
C TYR A 169 -12.12 10.87 -2.42
N ASP A 170 -12.78 12.01 -2.58
CA ASP A 170 -14.14 12.17 -2.10
C ASP A 170 -15.12 11.29 -2.88
N GLY A 171 -16.02 10.62 -2.17
CA GLY A 171 -17.05 9.75 -2.74
C GLY A 171 -16.55 8.42 -3.32
N LYS A 172 -15.23 8.20 -3.42
CA LYS A 172 -14.66 6.95 -3.95
C LYS A 172 -14.81 5.81 -2.94
N THR A 173 -15.12 4.62 -3.44
CA THR A 173 -15.19 3.36 -2.67
C THR A 173 -13.83 2.64 -2.64
N HIS A 174 -13.76 1.45 -2.03
CA HIS A 174 -12.52 0.65 -1.96
C HIS A 174 -11.96 0.31 -3.33
N THR A 175 -12.84 0.02 -4.29
CA THR A 175 -12.46 -0.47 -5.63
C THR A 175 -12.28 0.62 -6.66
N ASP A 176 -12.93 1.78 -6.47
CA ASP A 176 -13.03 2.80 -7.52
C ASP A 176 -11.69 3.20 -8.11
N LEU A 177 -10.69 3.43 -7.26
CA LEU A 177 -9.39 3.99 -7.67
C LEU A 177 -8.51 3.03 -8.46
N PHE A 178 -8.74 1.71 -8.40
CA PHE A 178 -7.89 0.73 -9.10
C PHE A 178 -8.67 -0.16 -10.09
N LEU A 179 -10.01 -0.11 -10.05
CA LEU A 179 -10.84 -0.87 -10.97
C LEU A 179 -11.75 0.05 -11.79
N GLN A 180 -12.67 0.79 -11.18
CA GLN A 180 -13.69 1.54 -11.91
C GLN A 180 -13.08 2.74 -12.66
N ASP A 181 -12.17 3.48 -12.04
CA ASP A 181 -11.50 4.63 -12.65
C ASP A 181 -10.65 4.23 -13.87
N PRO A 182 -9.77 3.20 -13.77
CA PRO A 182 -9.08 2.66 -14.95
C PRO A 182 -10.04 2.17 -16.06
N LEU A 183 -11.12 1.47 -15.69
CA LEU A 183 -12.10 0.96 -16.67
C LEU A 183 -12.95 2.06 -17.30
N ARG A 184 -13.17 3.18 -16.60
CA ARG A 184 -13.89 4.35 -17.10
C ARG A 184 -13.12 5.06 -18.21
N GLY A 185 -11.78 5.02 -18.15
CA GLY A 185 -10.91 5.75 -19.05
C GLY A 185 -11.03 7.27 -18.89
N GLY A 186 -10.39 8.02 -19.78
CA GLY A 186 -10.23 9.46 -19.65
C GLY A 186 -9.21 9.82 -18.57
N LYS A 187 -9.58 10.74 -17.67
CA LYS A 187 -8.73 11.19 -16.57
C LYS A 187 -8.83 10.21 -15.38
N ASP A 188 -7.68 9.84 -14.83
CA ASP A 188 -7.54 8.97 -13.66
C ASP A 188 -6.60 9.70 -12.70
N GLU A 189 -7.16 10.22 -11.62
CA GLU A 189 -6.46 11.11 -10.70
C GLU A 189 -5.33 10.39 -9.94
N LEU A 190 -5.53 9.12 -9.59
CA LEU A 190 -4.50 8.32 -8.93
C LEU A 190 -3.33 8.09 -9.87
N PHE A 191 -3.59 7.66 -11.10
CA PHE A 191 -2.53 7.46 -12.08
C PHE A 191 -1.78 8.77 -12.36
N ASP A 192 -2.52 9.86 -12.61
CA ASP A 192 -1.92 11.16 -12.94
C ASP A 192 -1.01 11.64 -11.81
N TYR A 193 -1.42 11.42 -10.54
CA TYR A 193 -0.57 11.71 -9.38
C TYR A 193 0.68 10.83 -9.35
N LEU A 194 0.54 9.50 -9.52
CA LEU A 194 1.67 8.56 -9.45
C LEU A 194 2.72 8.87 -10.51
N ILE A 195 2.30 9.10 -11.75
CA ILE A 195 3.21 9.44 -12.85
C ILE A 195 3.86 10.81 -12.62
N GLY A 196 3.10 11.82 -12.20
CA GLY A 196 3.65 13.12 -11.85
C GLY A 196 4.69 13.05 -10.73
N PHE A 197 4.50 12.16 -9.75
CA PHE A 197 5.46 11.91 -8.68
C PHE A 197 6.71 11.17 -9.18
N ILE A 198 6.55 10.08 -9.93
CA ILE A 198 7.66 9.25 -10.42
C ILE A 198 8.52 10.03 -11.42
N HIS A 199 7.91 10.82 -12.30
CA HIS A 199 8.60 11.61 -13.32
C HIS A 199 8.94 13.04 -12.87
N ALA A 200 8.76 13.41 -11.59
CA ALA A 200 8.93 14.79 -11.12
C ALA A 200 10.27 15.44 -11.51
N ASN A 201 11.34 14.63 -11.64
CA ASN A 201 12.68 15.08 -12.00
C ASN A 201 13.09 14.69 -13.45
N ASP A 202 12.15 14.25 -14.27
CA ASP A 202 12.38 13.75 -15.63
C ASP A 202 11.56 14.58 -16.63
N LYS A 203 12.18 15.65 -17.16
CA LYS A 203 11.51 16.59 -18.07
C LYS A 203 11.02 15.93 -19.35
N GLU A 204 11.76 14.95 -19.86
CA GLU A 204 11.38 14.25 -21.09
C GLU A 204 10.18 13.33 -20.84
N ALA A 205 10.16 12.62 -19.72
CA ALA A 205 9.03 11.80 -19.33
C ALA A 205 7.76 12.65 -19.12
N LEU A 206 7.86 13.77 -18.39
CA LEU A 206 6.74 14.70 -18.18
C LEU A 206 6.20 15.27 -19.51
N ALA A 207 7.08 15.57 -20.46
CA ALA A 207 6.65 16.03 -21.79
C ALA A 207 5.92 14.94 -22.57
N LYS A 208 6.35 13.68 -22.45
CA LYS A 208 5.65 12.52 -23.04
C LYS A 208 4.29 12.30 -22.38
N ASP A 209 4.20 12.40 -21.05
CA ASP A 209 2.95 12.25 -20.31
C ASP A 209 1.93 13.31 -20.71
N ALA A 210 2.37 14.57 -20.88
CA ALA A 210 1.51 15.67 -21.29
C ALA A 210 0.94 15.50 -22.71
N MET A 211 1.64 14.77 -23.58
CA MET A 211 1.23 14.47 -24.95
C MET A 211 0.51 13.11 -25.08
N ALA A 212 0.42 12.34 -24.00
CA ALA A 212 -0.22 11.03 -24.03
C ALA A 212 -1.72 11.15 -24.36
N PRO A 213 -2.28 10.27 -25.20
CA PRO A 213 -3.70 10.29 -25.49
C PRO A 213 -4.51 9.95 -24.22
N PRO A 214 -5.76 10.43 -24.10
CA PRO A 214 -6.64 10.06 -23.01
C PRO A 214 -6.79 8.54 -22.88
N ARG A 215 -6.89 8.04 -21.64
CA ARG A 215 -7.03 6.60 -21.40
C ARG A 215 -8.28 6.07 -22.09
N ARG A 216 -8.15 4.91 -22.76
CA ARG A 216 -9.27 4.24 -23.41
C ARG A 216 -10.32 3.85 -22.37
N ARG A 217 -11.60 4.12 -22.66
CA ARG A 217 -12.71 3.55 -21.90
C ARG A 217 -12.87 2.07 -22.24
N PHE A 218 -12.89 1.22 -21.22
CA PHE A 218 -13.10 -0.22 -21.38
C PHE A 218 -14.53 -0.65 -21.06
N VAL A 219 -15.21 0.09 -20.18
CA VAL A 219 -16.56 -0.25 -19.73
C VAL A 219 -17.51 0.95 -19.85
N PRO A 220 -18.74 0.76 -20.38
CA PRO A 220 -19.77 1.80 -20.38
C PRO A 220 -20.07 2.36 -18.99
N GLU A 221 -20.29 3.67 -18.90
CA GLU A 221 -20.53 4.37 -17.64
C GLU A 221 -21.69 3.78 -16.82
N ILE A 222 -22.75 3.33 -17.50
CA ILE A 222 -23.91 2.73 -16.84
C ILE A 222 -23.57 1.43 -16.10
N LEU A 223 -22.67 0.61 -16.64
CA LEU A 223 -22.25 -0.64 -16.00
C LEU A 223 -21.35 -0.36 -14.81
N LEU A 224 -20.46 0.64 -14.88
CA LEU A 224 -19.64 1.06 -13.75
C LEU A 224 -20.49 1.59 -12.59
N ARG A 225 -21.48 2.44 -12.89
CA ARG A 225 -22.43 2.96 -11.89
C ARG A 225 -23.28 1.86 -11.27
N LEU A 226 -23.66 0.85 -12.05
CA LEU A 226 -24.40 -0.31 -11.53
C LEU A 226 -23.50 -1.16 -10.65
N ALA A 227 -22.26 -1.43 -11.06
CA ALA A 227 -21.29 -2.19 -10.28
C ALA A 227 -21.03 -1.54 -8.91
N GLY A 228 -20.85 -0.22 -8.86
CA GLY A 228 -20.67 0.51 -7.59
C GLY A 228 -21.88 0.45 -6.66
N LYS A 229 -23.09 0.20 -7.17
CA LYS A 229 -24.31 0.00 -6.35
C LYS A 229 -24.47 -1.42 -5.85
N VAL A 230 -24.12 -2.41 -6.70
CA VAL A 230 -24.33 -3.84 -6.40
C VAL A 230 -23.19 -4.40 -5.55
N SER A 231 -21.98 -3.89 -5.76
CA SER A 231 -20.75 -4.34 -5.10
C SER A 231 -20.01 -3.13 -4.51
N PRO A 232 -20.58 -2.46 -3.49
CA PRO A 232 -20.05 -1.21 -2.94
C PRO A 232 -18.89 -1.50 -1.98
N PHE A 233 -17.90 -2.28 -2.41
CA PHE A 233 -16.64 -2.42 -1.68
C PHE A 233 -15.95 -1.06 -1.71
#